data_AF-A0A075IBA8-F1
#
_entry.id   AF-A0A075IBA8-F1
#
_cell.length_a   1.000
_cell.length_b   1.000
_cell.length_c   1.000
_cell.angle_alpha   90.00
_cell.angle_beta   90.00
_cell.angle_gamma   90.00
#
_symmetry.space_group_name_H-M   'P 1'
#
loop_
_entity.id
_entity.type
_entity.pdbx_description
1 polymer ?
#
loop_
_entity_poly.entity_id
_entity_poly.type
_entity_poly.pdbx_seq_one_letter_code
_entity_poly.pdbx_strand_id
1 'polypeptide(L)'
;MTDKIWLGGIFLKNEGGYEIILKAFRHYKKRLQTMGNSPELKEAAAMFAPVLQQQAVKIIPKIDETVTKIQNVLSDIIPINSLEDDIQLMQRALECYQSDIEKAENTGNEYFLKLLDDLLTAKKDSADIAKAINKINQFSE
;
A
#
# COMPACT_ATOMS: atom_id res chain seq x y z
N MET A 1 27.89 17.90 1.65
CA MET A 1 26.45 17.59 1.62
C MET A 1 26.28 16.40 2.52
N THR A 2 25.70 16.59 3.70
CA THR A 2 25.34 15.48 4.58
C THR A 2 24.19 14.74 3.89
N ASP A 3 24.33 13.44 3.66
CA ASP A 3 23.25 12.65 3.07
C ASP A 3 22.02 12.77 3.99
N LYS A 4 20.89 13.17 3.42
CA LYS A 4 19.64 13.34 4.17
C LYS A 4 19.23 11.98 4.74
N ILE A 5 19.00 11.91 6.04
CA ILE A 5 18.56 10.69 6.71
C ILE A 5 17.07 10.49 6.42
N TRP A 6 16.71 9.34 5.86
CA TRP A 6 15.31 8.98 5.67
C TRP A 6 14.65 8.62 7.01
N LEU A 7 13.93 9.59 7.60
CA LEU A 7 13.20 9.42 8.86
C LEU A 7 12.05 8.41 8.72
N GLY A 8 11.46 8.30 7.53
CA GLY A 8 10.47 7.28 7.23
C GLY A 8 11.00 5.86 7.39
N GLY A 9 12.30 5.65 7.18
CA GLY A 9 12.96 4.38 7.43
C GLY A 9 12.98 3.99 8.90
N ILE A 10 13.18 4.97 9.80
CA ILE A 10 13.13 4.76 11.26
C ILE A 10 11.70 4.37 11.67
N PHE A 11 10.69 5.07 11.16
CA PHE A 11 9.29 4.70 11.41
C PHE A 11 8.98 3.27 10.97
N LEU A 12 9.40 2.90 9.76
CA LEU A 12 9.19 1.56 9.22
C LEU A 12 9.80 0.48 10.10
N LYS A 13 11.08 0.61 10.45
CA LYS A 13 11.83 -0.45 11.13
C LYS A 13 11.69 -0.42 12.66
N ASN A 14 11.81 0.75 13.27
CA ASN A 14 11.94 0.89 14.72
C ASN A 14 10.62 1.20 15.42
N GLU A 15 9.66 1.85 14.75
CA GLU A 15 8.35 2.19 15.33
C GLU A 15 7.23 1.19 14.97
N GLY A 16 7.56 0.08 14.29
CA GLY A 16 6.57 -0.91 13.85
C GLY A 16 5.77 -0.51 12.60
N GLY A 17 6.16 0.56 11.90
CA GLY A 17 5.46 1.07 10.71
C GLY A 17 5.37 0.05 9.56
N TYR A 18 6.26 -0.96 9.53
CA TYR A 18 6.20 -2.04 8.55
C TYR A 18 4.88 -2.83 8.58
N GLU A 19 4.22 -2.95 9.73
CA GLU A 19 3.01 -3.77 9.87
C GLU A 19 1.87 -3.25 9.00
N ILE A 20 1.61 -1.93 9.06
CA ILE A 20 0.54 -1.32 8.27
C ILE A 20 0.88 -1.32 6.77
N ILE A 21 2.16 -1.19 6.42
CA ILE A 21 2.63 -1.29 5.03
C ILE A 21 2.39 -2.69 4.47
N LEU A 22 2.71 -3.74 5.24
CA LEU A 22 2.47 -5.12 4.83
C LEU A 22 0.97 -5.43 4.67
N LYS A 23 0.12 -4.89 5.58
CA LYS A 23 -1.35 -4.97 5.42
C LYS A 23 -1.81 -4.26 4.15
N ALA A 24 -1.34 -3.03 3.92
CA ALA A 24 -1.67 -2.25 2.73
C ALA A 24 -1.21 -2.94 1.44
N PHE A 25 -0.03 -3.57 1.43
CA PHE A 25 0.43 -4.38 0.28
C PHE A 25 -0.42 -5.61 0.03
N ARG A 26 -0.83 -6.33 1.08
CA ARG A 26 -1.75 -7.46 0.95
C ARG A 26 -3.08 -7.01 0.34
N HIS A 27 -3.65 -5.90 0.84
CA HIS A 27 -4.87 -5.31 0.32
C HIS A 27 -4.70 -4.88 -1.14
N TYR A 28 -3.64 -4.11 -1.43
CA TYR A 28 -3.38 -3.59 -2.78
C TYR A 28 -3.15 -4.70 -3.80
N LYS A 29 -2.46 -5.78 -3.42
CA LYS A 29 -2.31 -6.97 -4.26
C LYS A 29 -3.66 -7.63 -4.55
N LYS A 30 -4.49 -7.85 -3.52
CA LYS A 30 -5.87 -8.38 -3.68
C LYS A 30 -6.69 -7.49 -4.62
N ARG A 31 -6.60 -6.18 -4.42
CA ARG A 31 -7.25 -5.16 -5.25
C ARG A 31 -6.87 -5.24 -6.72
N LEU A 32 -5.58 -5.34 -7.02
CA LEU A 32 -5.06 -5.47 -8.39
C LEU A 32 -5.52 -6.78 -9.05
N GLN A 33 -5.56 -7.87 -8.30
CA GLN A 33 -6.01 -9.19 -8.79
C GLN A 33 -7.50 -9.22 -9.11
N THR A 34 -8.34 -8.49 -8.36
CA THR A 34 -9.79 -8.46 -8.56
C THR A 34 -10.27 -7.21 -9.28
N MET A 35 -9.36 -6.39 -9.80
CA MET A 35 -9.67 -5.07 -10.34
C MET A 35 -10.72 -5.11 -11.46
N GLY A 36 -10.75 -6.17 -12.28
CA GLY A 36 -11.77 -6.35 -13.32
C GLY A 36 -13.21 -6.44 -12.81
N ASN A 37 -13.40 -6.81 -11.54
CA ASN A 37 -14.71 -6.85 -10.88
C ASN A 37 -15.09 -5.52 -10.22
N SER A 38 -14.20 -4.51 -10.27
CA SER A 38 -14.42 -3.21 -9.65
C SER A 38 -15.66 -2.54 -10.25
N PRO A 39 -16.57 -1.99 -9.42
CA PRO A 39 -17.68 -1.19 -9.93
C PRO A 39 -17.20 0.04 -10.72
N GLU A 40 -16.00 0.53 -10.43
CA GLU A 40 -15.39 1.69 -11.11
C GLU A 40 -14.92 1.38 -12.54
N LEU A 41 -14.80 0.11 -12.92
CA LEU A 41 -14.43 -0.30 -14.28
C LEU A 41 -15.63 -0.64 -15.17
N LYS A 42 -16.85 -0.38 -14.70
CA LYS A 42 -18.06 -0.57 -15.49
C LYS A 42 -18.24 0.56 -16.51
N GLU A 43 -18.91 0.24 -17.62
CA GLU A 43 -19.33 1.15 -18.69
C GLU A 43 -18.19 1.95 -19.36
N ALA A 44 -17.92 3.18 -18.94
CA ALA A 44 -16.97 4.08 -19.62
C ALA A 44 -15.49 3.74 -19.34
N ALA A 45 -15.20 3.12 -18.19
CA ALA A 45 -13.84 2.75 -17.80
C ALA A 45 -13.39 1.38 -18.32
N ALA A 46 -14.31 0.59 -18.89
CA ALA A 46 -14.02 -0.73 -19.43
C ALA A 46 -12.95 -0.70 -20.55
N MET A 47 -12.86 0.41 -21.30
CA MET A 47 -11.82 0.61 -22.32
C MET A 47 -10.40 0.68 -21.74
N PHE A 48 -10.26 1.03 -20.46
CA PHE A 48 -8.98 1.04 -19.75
C PHE A 48 -8.65 -0.29 -19.08
N ALA A 49 -9.59 -1.25 -19.03
CA ALA A 49 -9.39 -2.52 -18.35
C ALA A 49 -8.12 -3.28 -18.81
N PRO A 50 -7.78 -3.36 -20.11
CA PRO A 50 -6.54 -4.00 -20.55
C PRO A 50 -5.27 -3.30 -20.04
N VAL A 51 -5.27 -1.96 -20.02
CA VAL A 51 -4.13 -1.16 -19.54
C VAL A 51 -3.93 -1.37 -18.04
N LEU A 52 -5.03 -1.34 -17.29
CA LEU A 52 -5.02 -1.56 -15.85
C LEU A 52 -4.57 -2.99 -15.50
N GLN A 53 -5.03 -4.00 -16.23
CA GLN A 53 -4.55 -5.38 -16.08
C GLN A 53 -3.05 -5.50 -16.37
N GLN A 54 -2.55 -4.87 -17.44
CA GLN A 54 -1.11 -4.87 -17.73
C GLN A 54 -0.30 -4.16 -16.64
N GLN A 55 -0.84 -3.10 -16.04
CA GLN A 55 -0.20 -2.46 -14.87
C GLN A 55 -0.19 -3.39 -13.66
N ALA A 56 -1.29 -4.09 -13.37
CA ALA A 56 -1.35 -5.06 -12.29
C ALA A 56 -0.28 -6.17 -12.43
N VAL A 57 -0.10 -6.72 -13.64
CA VAL A 57 0.93 -7.73 -13.93
C VAL A 57 2.35 -7.23 -13.62
N LYS A 58 2.61 -5.93 -13.77
CA LYS A 58 3.92 -5.33 -13.48
C LYS A 58 4.08 -4.93 -12.01
N ILE A 59 3.01 -4.49 -11.36
CA ILE A 59 3.05 -3.97 -9.99
C ILE A 59 3.07 -5.12 -8.98
N ILE A 60 2.33 -6.21 -9.22
CA ILE A 60 2.25 -7.34 -8.28
C ILE A 60 3.64 -7.93 -7.97
N PRO A 61 4.52 -8.22 -8.95
CA PRO A 61 5.87 -8.70 -8.65
C PRO A 61 6.69 -7.69 -7.84
N LYS A 62 6.55 -6.40 -8.12
CA LYS A 62 7.23 -5.35 -7.35
C LYS A 62 6.76 -5.31 -5.90
N ILE A 63 5.47 -5.52 -5.64
CA ILE A 63 4.96 -5.66 -4.27
C ILE A 63 5.64 -6.84 -3.56
N ASP A 64 5.76 -7.99 -4.23
CA ASP A 64 6.40 -9.18 -3.65
C ASP A 64 7.90 -8.96 -3.38
N GLU A 65 8.59 -8.27 -4.29
CA GLU A 65 9.98 -7.84 -4.12
C GLU A 65 10.14 -6.88 -2.93
N THR A 66 9.32 -5.82 -2.84
CA THR A 66 9.37 -4.85 -1.74
C THR A 66 9.03 -5.51 -0.40
N VAL A 67 8.05 -6.42 -0.34
CA VAL A 67 7.75 -7.20 0.87
C VAL A 67 8.97 -8.02 1.32
N THR A 68 9.66 -8.66 0.38
CA THR A 68 10.90 -9.40 0.67
C THR A 68 12.01 -8.46 1.16
N LYS A 69 12.17 -7.29 0.54
CA LYS A 69 13.12 -6.27 1.01
C LYS A 69 12.80 -5.80 2.43
N ILE A 70 11.53 -5.56 2.77
CA ILE A 70 11.10 -5.20 4.12
C ILE A 70 11.53 -6.29 5.12
N GLN A 71 11.28 -7.57 4.80
CA GLN A 71 11.70 -8.68 5.67
C GLN A 71 13.22 -8.73 5.85
N ASN A 72 13.98 -8.49 4.78
CA ASN A 72 15.44 -8.44 4.83
C ASN A 72 15.95 -7.26 5.68
N VAL A 73 15.31 -6.10 5.60
CA VAL A 73 15.61 -4.92 6.44
C VAL A 73 15.32 -5.20 7.91
N LEU A 74 14.19 -5.84 8.22
CA LEU A 74 13.80 -6.22 9.59
C LEU A 74 14.75 -7.29 10.17
N SER A 75 15.36 -8.10 9.30
CA SER A 75 16.34 -9.13 9.68
C SER A 75 17.79 -8.64 9.61
N ASP A 76 18.02 -7.33 9.45
CA ASP A 76 19.34 -6.71 9.34
C ASP A 76 20.22 -7.24 8.18
N ILE A 77 19.62 -7.87 7.16
CA ILE A 77 20.33 -8.41 5.99
C ILE A 77 20.73 -7.28 5.02
N ILE A 78 19.88 -6.26 4.88
CA ILE A 78 20.12 -5.09 4.01
C ILE A 78 19.81 -3.78 4.77
N PRO A 79 20.42 -2.65 4.40
CA PRO A 79 20.16 -1.36 5.04
C PRO A 79 18.74 -0.85 4.73
N ILE A 80 18.16 -0.08 5.66
CA ILE A 80 16.81 0.50 5.52
C ILE A 80 16.69 1.39 4.27
N ASN A 81 17.74 2.13 3.91
CA ASN A 81 17.77 3.02 2.74
C ASN A 81 17.57 2.27 1.41
N SER A 82 17.74 0.95 1.37
CA SER A 82 17.45 0.13 0.18
C SER A 82 15.95 0.12 -0.22
N LEU A 83 15.08 0.60 0.67
CA LEU A 83 13.63 0.76 0.44
C LEU A 83 13.25 2.18 -0.01
N GLU A 84 14.18 3.13 -0.14
CA GLU A 84 13.86 4.50 -0.55
C GLU A 84 13.22 4.55 -1.96
N ASP A 85 13.73 3.74 -2.89
CA ASP A 85 13.17 3.61 -4.24
C ASP A 85 11.74 3.03 -4.24
N ASP A 86 11.33 2.38 -3.16
CA ASP A 86 10.03 1.74 -3.00
C ASP A 86 8.99 2.65 -2.30
N ILE A 87 9.37 3.87 -1.85
CA ILE A 87 8.49 4.80 -1.12
C ILE A 87 7.20 5.08 -1.89
N GLN A 88 7.29 5.36 -3.19
CA GLN A 88 6.10 5.63 -4.00
C GLN A 88 5.16 4.42 -4.10
N LEU A 89 5.70 3.21 -4.10
CA LEU A 89 4.90 1.98 -4.14
C LEU A 89 4.21 1.75 -2.78
N MET A 90 4.93 1.98 -1.68
CA MET A 90 4.39 1.96 -0.31
C MET A 90 3.25 2.98 -0.13
N GLN A 91 3.45 4.22 -0.58
CA GLN A 91 2.44 5.27 -0.50
C GLN A 91 1.17 4.90 -1.29
N ARG A 92 1.31 4.42 -2.53
CA ARG A 92 0.15 4.00 -3.34
C ARG A 92 -0.64 2.88 -2.70
N ALA A 93 0.04 1.93 -2.06
CA ALA A 93 -0.63 0.83 -1.36
C ALA A 93 -1.45 1.35 -0.16
N LEU A 94 -0.89 2.28 0.62
CA LEU A 94 -1.58 2.93 1.74
C LEU A 94 -2.80 3.74 1.28
N GLU A 95 -2.63 4.58 0.26
CA GLU A 95 -3.71 5.40 -0.31
C GLU A 95 -4.83 4.52 -0.90
N CYS A 96 -4.46 3.41 -1.55
CA CYS A 96 -5.45 2.45 -2.05
C CYS A 96 -6.24 1.82 -0.90
N TYR A 97 -5.57 1.43 0.19
CA TYR A 97 -6.22 0.82 1.34
C TYR A 97 -7.16 1.83 2.03
N GLN A 98 -6.69 3.06 2.25
CA GLN A 98 -7.51 4.15 2.79
C GLN A 98 -8.76 4.41 1.93
N SER A 99 -8.58 4.56 0.62
CA SER A 99 -9.68 4.86 -0.30
C SER A 99 -10.73 3.75 -0.34
N ASP A 100 -10.30 2.48 -0.34
CA ASP A 100 -11.23 1.35 -0.36
C ASP A 100 -11.99 1.21 0.98
N ILE A 101 -11.36 1.55 2.13
CA ILE A 101 -12.04 1.66 3.44
C ILE A 101 -13.14 2.74 3.37
N GLU A 102 -12.79 3.95 2.93
CA GLU A 102 -13.73 5.07 2.81
C GLU A 102 -14.89 4.74 1.86
N LYS A 103 -14.61 4.07 0.74
CA LYS A 103 -15.65 3.63 -0.21
C LYS A 103 -16.56 2.56 0.40
N ALA A 104 -16.00 1.57 1.08
CA ALA A 104 -16.80 0.54 1.76
C ALA A 104 -17.72 1.16 2.82
N GLU A 105 -17.22 2.10 3.61
CA GLU A 105 -17.98 2.81 4.63
C GLU A 105 -19.08 3.69 4.05
N ASN A 106 -18.77 4.51 3.04
CA ASN A 106 -19.70 5.50 2.51
C ASN A 106 -20.75 4.90 1.57
N THR A 107 -20.41 3.84 0.84
CA THR A 107 -21.28 3.29 -0.22
C THR A 107 -21.91 1.94 0.15
N GLY A 108 -21.34 1.21 1.11
CA GLY A 108 -21.76 -0.16 1.42
C GLY A 108 -21.60 -1.13 0.25
N ASN A 109 -20.80 -0.78 -0.77
CA ASN A 109 -20.69 -1.58 -1.97
C ASN A 109 -19.99 -2.92 -1.69
N GLU A 110 -20.66 -4.01 -2.08
CA GLU A 110 -20.25 -5.38 -1.82
C GLU A 110 -18.82 -5.69 -2.30
N TYR A 111 -18.38 -5.08 -3.40
CA TYR A 111 -17.03 -5.26 -3.92
C TYR A 111 -15.96 -4.79 -2.92
N PHE A 112 -16.11 -3.58 -2.37
CA PHE A 112 -15.15 -3.03 -1.40
C PHE A 112 -15.23 -3.75 -0.05
N LEU A 113 -16.43 -4.15 0.38
CA LEU A 113 -16.61 -4.97 1.58
C LEU A 113 -15.89 -6.32 1.46
N LYS A 114 -16.01 -7.01 0.32
CA LYS A 114 -15.28 -8.26 0.04
C LYS A 114 -13.76 -8.09 -0.05
N LEU A 115 -13.28 -6.91 -0.44
CA LEU A 115 -11.84 -6.63 -0.44
C LEU A 115 -11.29 -6.55 0.98
N LEU A 116 -11.99 -5.86 1.86
CA LEU A 116 -11.56 -5.61 3.25
C LEU A 116 -11.79 -6.81 4.18
N ASP A 117 -12.67 -7.73 3.80
CA ASP A 117 -13.17 -8.88 4.58
C ASP A 117 -13.96 -8.47 5.85
N ASP A 118 -13.40 -7.64 6.72
CA ASP A 118 -14.06 -7.03 7.88
C ASP A 118 -13.80 -5.51 7.94
N LEU A 119 -14.85 -4.74 7.67
CA LEU A 119 -14.81 -3.28 7.68
C LEU A 119 -14.48 -2.71 9.07
N LEU A 120 -14.98 -3.31 10.17
CA LEU A 120 -14.73 -2.78 11.51
C LEU A 120 -13.28 -2.91 11.92
N THR A 121 -12.63 -4.00 11.50
CA THR A 121 -11.19 -4.18 11.70
C THR A 121 -10.38 -3.26 10.78
N ALA A 122 -10.74 -3.15 9.50
CA ALA A 122 -10.03 -2.28 8.56
C ALA A 122 -10.09 -0.79 8.97
N LYS A 123 -11.22 -0.32 9.52
CA LYS A 123 -11.35 1.05 10.02
C LYS A 123 -10.43 1.39 11.19
N LYS A 124 -10.02 0.40 11.99
CA LYS A 124 -9.04 0.63 13.07
C LYS A 124 -7.67 0.97 12.52
N ASP A 125 -7.36 0.51 11.31
CA ASP A 125 -6.09 0.81 10.63
C ASP A 125 -6.05 2.26 10.11
N SER A 126 -7.17 2.99 9.99
CA SER A 126 -7.21 4.33 9.36
C SER A 126 -6.22 5.35 9.97
N ALA A 127 -6.07 5.34 11.30
CA ALA A 127 -5.13 6.23 11.98
C ALA A 127 -3.67 5.88 11.66
N ASP A 128 -3.36 4.58 11.61
CA ASP A 128 -2.03 4.08 11.29
C ASP A 128 -1.68 4.31 9.81
N ILE A 129 -2.67 4.19 8.91
CA ILE A 129 -2.50 4.50 7.48
C ILE A 129 -2.15 5.98 7.32
N ALA A 130 -2.92 6.89 7.92
CA ALA A 130 -2.66 8.32 7.84
C ALA A 130 -1.28 8.70 8.42
N LYS A 131 -0.90 8.10 9.56
CA LYS A 131 0.43 8.26 10.15
C LYS A 131 1.52 7.76 9.20
N ALA A 132 1.32 6.60 8.58
CA ALA A 132 2.29 6.01 7.66
C ALA A 132 2.49 6.86 6.41
N ILE A 133 1.42 7.31 5.75
CA ILE A 133 1.49 8.20 4.57
C ILE A 133 2.33 9.45 4.86
N ASN A 134 2.12 10.05 6.04
CA ASN A 134 2.89 11.22 6.46
C ASN A 134 4.36 10.88 6.69
N LYS A 135 4.64 9.81 7.45
CA LYS A 135 6.00 9.49 7.90
C LYS A 135 6.92 8.93 6.81
N ILE A 136 6.43 8.09 5.89
CA ILE A 136 7.29 7.43 4.88
C ILE A 136 7.98 8.41 3.92
N ASN A 137 7.47 9.64 3.80
CA ASN A 137 8.04 10.68 2.94
C ASN A 137 8.96 11.66 3.69
N GLN A 138 9.22 11.46 4.98
CA GLN A 138 10.03 12.37 5.79
C GLN A 138 11.52 12.07 5.68
N PHE A 139 12.31 13.12 5.45
CA PHE A 139 13.77 13.12 5.47
C PHE A 139 14.27 14.20 6.42
N SER A 140 15.44 14.03 7.00
CA SER A 140 16.10 15.09 7.77
C SER A 140 16.37 16.30 6.88
N GLU A 141 16.31 17.49 7.47
CA GLU A 141 16.65 18.75 6.77
C GLU A 141 18.11 18.76 6.29
#